data_AF-A0A948U113-F1
#
_entry.id   AF-A0A948U113-F1
#
_cell.length_a   1.000
_cell.length_b   1.000
_cell.length_c   1.000
_cell.angle_alpha   90.00
_cell.angle_beta   90.00
_cell.angle_gamma   90.00
#
_symmetry.space_group_name_H-M   'P 1'
#
loop_
_entity.id
_entity.type
_entity.pdbx_description
1 polymer ?
#
loop_
_entity_poly.entity_id
_entity_poly.type
_entity_poly.pdbx_seq_one_letter_code
_entity_poly.pdbx_strand_id
1 'polypeptide(L)'
;MSTARTCTTPKDGWALYHHFLGNNLLVIASQGWDREEEENEDRKNKRERVIADTWAELVGNLYMIMRRMQANGHNEDAAKMQQIVDMTVELDLTDQAVRDAIHAKHRELYVPASQFEASIERLRAEHAK
;
A
#
# COMPACT_ATOMS: atom_id res chain seq x y z
N MET A 1 8.77 -18.59 -4.85
CA MET A 1 9.86 -17.79 -4.22
C MET A 1 9.24 -16.53 -3.65
N SER A 2 9.34 -16.28 -2.34
CA SER A 2 8.76 -15.07 -1.72
C SER A 2 9.55 -13.83 -2.17
N THR A 3 8.90 -12.95 -2.91
CA THR A 3 9.42 -11.66 -3.42
C THR A 3 9.96 -10.75 -2.32
N ALA A 4 9.57 -10.97 -1.06
CA ALA A 4 10.12 -10.27 0.08
C ALA A 4 11.64 -10.53 0.26
N ARG A 5 12.19 -11.67 -0.19
CA ARG A 5 13.62 -12.01 0.03
C ARG A 5 14.60 -11.02 -0.60
N THR A 6 14.22 -10.30 -1.63
CA THR A 6 15.08 -9.38 -2.39
C THR A 6 14.90 -7.91 -2.02
N CYS A 7 14.04 -7.59 -1.06
CA CYS A 7 13.80 -6.22 -0.63
C CYS A 7 14.90 -5.74 0.34
N THR A 8 15.98 -5.18 -0.21
CA THR A 8 17.11 -4.64 0.56
C THR A 8 17.33 -3.15 0.33
N THR A 9 16.67 -2.53 -0.65
CA THR A 9 16.76 -1.09 -0.91
C THR A 9 15.38 -0.42 -0.77
N PRO A 10 15.32 0.90 -0.47
CA PRO A 10 14.06 1.63 -0.42
C PRO A 10 13.27 1.54 -1.72
N LYS A 11 13.96 1.60 -2.88
CA LYS A 11 13.32 1.50 -4.19
C LYS A 11 12.55 0.18 -4.34
N ASP A 12 13.17 -0.94 -3.96
CA ASP A 12 12.54 -2.25 -4.03
C ASP A 12 11.39 -2.38 -3.02
N GLY A 13 11.56 -1.81 -1.81
CA GLY A 13 10.52 -1.78 -0.79
C GLY A 13 9.28 -1.02 -1.24
N TRP A 14 9.45 0.20 -1.75
CA TRP A 14 8.36 1.01 -2.27
C TRP A 14 7.70 0.39 -3.51
N ALA A 15 8.46 -0.24 -4.40
CA ALA A 15 7.90 -0.96 -5.55
C ALA A 15 7.00 -2.12 -5.10
N LEU A 16 7.41 -2.88 -4.08
CA LEU A 16 6.59 -3.96 -3.52
C LEU A 16 5.37 -3.41 -2.76
N TYR A 17 5.50 -2.32 -2.00
CA TYR A 17 4.37 -1.63 -1.37
C TYR A 17 3.32 -1.25 -2.41
N HIS A 18 3.75 -0.62 -3.51
CA HIS A 18 2.88 -0.23 -4.60
C HIS A 18 2.14 -1.45 -5.20
N HIS A 19 2.86 -2.55 -5.43
CA HIS A 19 2.30 -3.79 -5.95
C HIS A 19 1.24 -4.40 -5.03
N PHE A 20 1.55 -4.58 -3.75
CA PHE A 20 0.63 -5.21 -2.80
C PHE A 20 -0.58 -4.33 -2.50
N LEU A 21 -0.39 -3.02 -2.31
CA LEU A 21 -1.50 -2.09 -2.13
C LEU A 21 -2.43 -2.09 -3.34
N GLY A 22 -1.89 -1.99 -4.57
CA GLY A 22 -2.70 -1.98 -5.78
C GLY A 22 -3.53 -3.25 -5.95
N ASN A 23 -2.90 -4.42 -5.78
CA ASN A 23 -3.56 -5.70 -6.01
C ASN A 23 -4.58 -6.04 -4.92
N ASN A 24 -4.20 -5.94 -3.64
CA ASN A 24 -5.05 -6.43 -2.56
C ASN A 24 -6.20 -5.45 -2.26
N LEU A 25 -5.97 -4.14 -2.38
CA LEU A 25 -7.07 -3.17 -2.26
C LEU A 25 -8.08 -3.30 -3.40
N LEU A 26 -7.62 -3.65 -4.62
CA LEU A 26 -8.51 -3.93 -5.74
C LEU A 26 -9.36 -5.19 -5.50
N VAL A 27 -8.77 -6.25 -4.94
CA VAL A 27 -9.52 -7.48 -4.57
C VAL A 27 -10.56 -7.16 -3.51
N ILE A 28 -10.22 -6.41 -2.46
CA ILE A 28 -11.18 -6.00 -1.43
C ILE A 28 -12.30 -5.14 -2.04
N ALA A 29 -11.94 -4.20 -2.93
CA ALA A 29 -12.92 -3.36 -3.63
C ALA A 29 -13.87 -4.15 -4.53
N SER A 30 -13.37 -5.18 -5.23
CA SER A 30 -14.19 -6.02 -6.11
C SER A 30 -15.20 -6.87 -5.34
N GLN A 31 -14.88 -7.22 -4.08
CA GLN A 31 -15.86 -7.83 -3.19
C GLN A 31 -16.95 -6.84 -2.78
N GLY A 32 -16.68 -5.52 -2.82
CA GLY A 32 -17.61 -4.44 -2.44
C GLY A 32 -18.74 -4.14 -3.43
N TRP A 33 -18.66 -4.62 -4.67
CA TRP A 33 -19.53 -4.20 -5.77
C TRP A 33 -20.84 -4.99 -5.92
N ASP A 34 -20.97 -6.13 -5.24
CA ASP A 34 -22.23 -6.86 -5.20
C ASP A 34 -23.15 -6.20 -4.17
N ARG A 35 -23.92 -5.21 -4.63
CA ARG A 35 -25.09 -4.66 -3.96
C ARG A 35 -26.34 -5.36 -4.51
N GLU A 36 -27.09 -5.97 -3.59
CA GLU A 36 -28.57 -6.04 -3.58
C GLU A 36 -29.33 -7.14 -4.36
N GLU A 37 -28.70 -8.14 -4.96
CA GLU A 37 -29.44 -9.31 -5.50
C GLU A 37 -29.29 -10.54 -4.59
N GLU A 38 -30.26 -10.77 -3.70
CA GLU A 38 -30.46 -11.97 -2.86
C GLU A 38 -29.16 -12.72 -2.50
N GLU A 39 -28.31 -12.12 -1.67
CA GLU A 39 -27.13 -12.80 -1.15
C GLU A 39 -27.58 -13.95 -0.23
N ASN A 40 -27.54 -15.17 -0.76
CA ASN A 40 -27.62 -16.37 0.06
C ASN A 40 -26.47 -16.37 1.07
N GLU A 41 -26.72 -16.83 2.31
CA GLU A 41 -25.79 -16.71 3.45
C GLU A 41 -24.37 -17.25 3.14
N ASP A 42 -24.30 -18.30 2.32
CA ASP A 42 -23.05 -18.90 1.83
C ASP A 42 -22.19 -17.94 1.00
N ARG A 43 -22.80 -17.08 0.16
CA ARG A 43 -22.08 -16.11 -0.68
C ARG A 43 -21.49 -14.99 0.17
N LYS A 44 -22.27 -14.49 1.13
CA LYS A 44 -21.82 -13.49 2.10
C LYS A 44 -20.64 -14.02 2.93
N ASN A 45 -20.76 -15.22 3.48
CA ASN A 45 -19.69 -15.87 4.25
C ASN A 45 -18.42 -16.06 3.40
N LYS A 46 -18.57 -16.42 2.13
CA LYS A 46 -17.43 -16.55 1.21
C LYS A 46 -16.76 -15.20 0.95
N ARG A 47 -17.55 -14.15 0.72
CA ARG A 47 -17.06 -12.79 0.49
C ARG A 47 -16.30 -12.24 1.69
N GLU A 48 -16.88 -12.35 2.88
CA GLU A 48 -16.24 -11.93 4.14
C GLU A 48 -14.90 -12.66 4.35
N ARG A 49 -14.85 -13.96 4.04
CA ARG A 49 -13.60 -14.73 4.08
C ARG A 49 -12.56 -14.21 3.10
N VAL A 50 -12.93 -13.94 1.84
CA VAL A 50 -12.00 -13.40 0.84
C VAL A 50 -11.45 -12.04 1.29
N ILE A 51 -12.30 -11.17 1.84
CA ILE A 51 -11.86 -9.87 2.38
C ILE A 51 -10.88 -10.09 3.54
N ALA A 52 -11.21 -10.94 4.50
CA ALA A 52 -10.36 -11.21 5.66
C ALA A 52 -9.00 -11.82 5.26
N ASP A 53 -8.99 -12.79 4.36
CA ASP A 53 -7.76 -13.44 3.88
C ASP A 53 -6.88 -12.46 3.10
N THR A 54 -7.49 -11.64 2.23
CA THR A 54 -6.79 -10.63 1.43
C THR A 54 -6.23 -9.51 2.31
N TRP A 55 -6.98 -9.10 3.33
CA TRP A 55 -6.53 -8.13 4.33
C TRP A 55 -5.33 -8.66 5.12
N ALA A 56 -5.41 -9.90 5.62
CA ALA A 56 -4.30 -10.53 6.34
C ALA A 56 -3.05 -10.67 5.46
N GLU A 57 -3.22 -11.04 4.18
CA GLU A 57 -2.13 -11.10 3.21
C GLU A 57 -1.51 -9.72 2.97
N LEU A 58 -2.33 -8.67 2.79
CA LEU A 58 -1.84 -7.30 2.63
C LEU A 58 -1.01 -6.87 3.83
N VAL A 59 -1.57 -6.93 5.04
CA VAL A 59 -0.90 -6.50 6.26
C VAL A 59 0.41 -7.27 6.48
N GLY A 60 0.37 -8.60 6.30
CA GLY A 60 1.55 -9.45 6.44
C GLY A 60 2.67 -9.07 5.47
N ASN A 61 2.34 -8.85 4.20
CA ASN A 61 3.31 -8.47 3.18
C ASN A 61 3.92 -7.09 3.45
N LEU A 62 3.10 -6.08 3.77
CA LEU A 62 3.59 -4.73 4.08
C LEU A 62 4.49 -4.74 5.32
N TYR A 63 4.04 -5.39 6.40
CA TYR A 63 4.82 -5.49 7.63
C TYR A 63 6.18 -6.17 7.40
N MET A 64 6.22 -7.25 6.61
CA MET A 64 7.48 -7.93 6.27
C MET A 64 8.46 -7.04 5.49
N ILE A 65 7.96 -6.20 4.59
CA ILE A 65 8.80 -5.29 3.81
C ILE A 65 9.33 -4.16 4.70
N MET A 66 8.46 -3.50 5.49
CA MET A 66 8.88 -2.45 6.42
C MET A 66 9.93 -2.96 7.40
N ARG A 67 9.73 -4.15 7.98
CA ARG A 67 10.70 -4.77 8.89
C ARG A 67 12.04 -5.04 8.20
N ARG A 68 12.04 -5.40 6.92
CA ARG A 68 13.27 -5.58 6.13
C ARG A 68 13.97 -4.26 5.86
N MET A 69 13.25 -3.18 5.56
CA MET A 69 13.85 -1.86 5.43
C MET A 69 14.54 -1.42 6.71
N GLN A 70 13.88 -1.62 7.86
CA GLN A 70 14.48 -1.36 9.17
C GLN A 70 15.74 -2.22 9.40
N ALA A 71 15.67 -3.53 9.11
CA ALA A 71 16.81 -4.44 9.30
C ALA A 71 18.03 -4.12 8.40
N ASN A 72 17.82 -3.47 7.26
CA ASN A 72 18.89 -3.01 6.37
C ASN A 72 19.34 -1.57 6.66
N GLY A 73 18.87 -0.95 7.75
CA GLY A 73 19.28 0.40 8.17
C GLY A 73 18.52 1.54 7.50
N HIS A 74 17.47 1.26 6.72
CA HIS A 74 16.62 2.26 6.08
C HIS A 74 15.47 2.69 7.02
N ASN A 75 15.84 3.22 8.20
CA ASN A 75 14.89 3.53 9.27
C ASN A 75 13.88 4.63 8.88
N GLU A 76 14.30 5.62 8.10
CA GLU A 76 13.40 6.70 7.64
C GLU A 76 12.32 6.18 6.70
N ASP A 77 12.71 5.35 5.71
CA ASP A 77 11.75 4.69 4.82
C ASP A 77 10.86 3.72 5.58
N ALA A 78 11.40 2.93 6.51
CA ALA A 78 10.62 2.04 7.36
C ALA A 78 9.58 2.82 8.19
N ALA A 79 9.92 3.98 8.75
CA ALA A 79 8.99 4.82 9.49
C ALA A 79 7.86 5.40 8.62
N LYS A 80 8.16 5.78 7.37
CA LYS A 80 7.13 6.18 6.40
C LYS A 80 6.23 5.00 6.04
N MET A 81 6.83 3.84 5.75
CA MET A 81 6.11 2.61 5.44
C MET A 81 5.22 2.13 6.59
N GLN A 82 5.64 2.33 7.84
CA GLN A 82 4.84 2.02 9.04
C GLN A 82 3.53 2.79 9.06
N GLN A 83 3.52 4.07 8.68
CA GLN A 83 2.28 4.87 8.65
C GLN A 83 1.21 4.25 7.74
N ILE A 84 1.62 3.64 6.63
CA ILE A 84 0.70 2.95 5.71
C ILE A 84 0.22 1.63 6.33
N VAL A 85 1.11 0.90 7.02
CA VAL A 85 0.75 -0.34 7.73
C VAL A 85 -0.31 -0.04 8.78
N ASP A 86 -0.10 1.01 9.58
CA ASP A 86 -1.04 1.41 10.65
C ASP A 86 -2.43 1.71 10.06
N MET A 87 -2.49 2.49 8.97
CA MET A 87 -3.75 2.74 8.27
C MET A 87 -4.42 1.45 7.76
N THR A 88 -3.65 0.48 7.26
CA THR A 88 -4.22 -0.79 6.77
C THR A 88 -4.70 -1.73 7.87
N VAL A 89 -4.18 -1.57 9.10
CA VAL A 89 -4.56 -2.40 10.26
C VAL A 89 -5.74 -1.79 11.00
N GLU A 90 -5.76 -0.46 11.15
CA GLU A 90 -6.73 0.24 12.01
C GLU A 90 -8.04 0.60 11.31
N LEU A 91 -8.04 0.72 9.97
CA LEU A 91 -9.18 1.22 9.21
C LEU A 91 -9.89 0.11 8.43
N ASP A 92 -11.19 0.31 8.22
CA ASP A 92 -12.01 -0.60 7.41
C ASP A 92 -11.71 -0.44 5.92
N LEU A 93 -10.99 -1.40 5.35
CA LEU A 93 -10.60 -1.39 3.94
C LEU A 93 -11.76 -1.64 2.97
N THR A 94 -12.95 -2.02 3.46
CA THR A 94 -14.15 -2.14 2.63
C THR A 94 -14.73 -0.77 2.27
N ASP A 95 -14.40 0.28 3.05
CA ASP A 95 -14.72 1.66 2.72
C ASP A 95 -13.83 2.20 1.59
N GLN A 96 -14.46 2.75 0.56
CA GLN A 96 -13.76 3.39 -0.55
C GLN A 96 -12.93 4.59 -0.11
N ALA A 97 -13.45 5.42 0.81
CA ALA A 97 -12.75 6.61 1.28
C ALA A 97 -11.44 6.23 2.00
N VAL A 98 -11.44 5.14 2.76
CA VAL A 98 -10.25 4.59 3.41
C VAL A 98 -9.21 4.14 2.39
N ARG A 99 -9.62 3.40 1.34
CA ARG A 99 -8.72 2.96 0.27
C ARG A 99 -8.11 4.14 -0.48
N ASP A 100 -8.92 5.15 -0.79
CA ASP A 100 -8.45 6.37 -1.47
C ASP A 100 -7.46 7.15 -0.59
N ALA A 101 -7.70 7.22 0.72
CA ALA A 101 -6.79 7.83 1.68
C ALA A 101 -5.45 7.08 1.76
N ILE A 102 -5.46 5.75 1.78
CA ILE A 102 -4.24 4.92 1.75
C ILE A 102 -3.45 5.17 0.46
N HIS A 103 -4.12 5.22 -0.70
CA HIS A 103 -3.46 5.53 -1.97
C HIS A 103 -2.89 6.96 -1.99
N ALA A 104 -3.59 7.93 -1.42
CA ALA A 104 -3.10 9.30 -1.27
C ALA A 104 -1.85 9.34 -0.38
N LYS A 105 -1.89 8.67 0.78
CA LYS A 105 -0.76 8.61 1.71
C LYS A 105 0.45 7.91 1.08
N HIS A 106 0.23 6.83 0.34
CA HIS A 106 1.29 6.18 -0.41
C HIS A 106 1.96 7.14 -1.41
N ARG A 107 1.18 7.92 -2.17
CA ARG A 107 1.75 8.92 -3.11
C ARG A 107 2.48 10.07 -2.42
N GLU A 108 2.00 10.49 -1.25
CA GLU A 108 2.65 11.54 -0.45
C GLU A 108 4.03 11.08 0.04
N LEU A 109 4.11 9.85 0.56
CA LEU A 109 5.32 9.33 1.19
C LEU A 109 6.33 8.79 0.18
N TYR A 110 5.85 8.21 -0.93
CA TYR A 110 6.68 7.76 -2.03
C TYR A 110 6.85 8.89 -3.05
N VAL A 111 7.95 9.63 -2.93
CA VAL A 111 8.41 10.53 -4.00
C VAL A 111 9.31 9.71 -4.93
N PRO A 112 8.90 9.41 -6.17
CA PRO A 112 9.80 8.82 -7.14
C PRO A 112 11.00 9.74 -7.32
N ALA A 113 12.22 9.20 -7.37
CA ALA A 113 13.44 9.99 -7.60
C ALA A 113 13.32 10.93 -8.81
N SER A 114 12.57 10.52 -9.85
CA SER A 114 12.27 11.33 -11.02
C SER A 114 11.41 12.58 -10.75
N GLN A 115 10.47 12.53 -9.81
CA GLN A 115 9.68 13.70 -9.41
C GLN A 115 10.48 14.67 -8.53
N PHE A 116 11.37 14.14 -7.69
CA PHE A 116 12.30 14.96 -6.92
C PHE A 116 13.29 15.70 -7.83
N GLU A 117 13.92 15.00 -8.78
CA GLU A 117 14.84 15.61 -9.76
C GLU A 117 14.13 16.67 -10.62
N ALA A 118 12.93 16.39 -11.13
CA ALA A 118 12.14 17.36 -11.89
C ALA A 118 11.73 18.60 -11.07
N SER A 119 11.48 18.42 -9.76
CA SER A 119 11.16 19.53 -8.85
C SER A 119 12.39 20.40 -8.58
N ILE A 120 13.57 19.77 -8.39
CA ILE A 120 14.85 20.47 -8.23
C ILE A 120 15.24 21.22 -9.52
N GLU A 121 15.05 20.63 -10.70
CA GLU A 121 15.29 21.30 -11.98
C GLU A 121 14.38 22.52 -12.17
N ARG A 122 13.09 22.41 -11.83
CA ARG A 122 12.16 23.56 -11.85
C ARG A 122 12.61 24.68 -10.93
N LEU A 123 12.95 24.36 -9.68
CA LEU A 123 13.42 25.35 -8.70
C LEU A 123 14.72 26.03 -9.17
N ARG A 124 15.65 25.28 -9.77
CA ARG A 124 16.86 25.84 -10.37
C ARG A 124 16.55 26.76 -11.55
N ALA A 125 15.57 26.42 -12.38
CA ALA A 125 15.15 27.24 -13.52
C ALA A 125 14.41 28.53 -13.09
N GLU A 126 13.69 28.50 -11.96
CA GLU A 126 13.02 29.68 -11.39
C GLU A 126 14.00 30.66 -10.73
N HIS A 127 15.05 30.15 -10.07
CA HIS A 127 16.10 30.97 -9.45
C HIS A 127 17.18 31.49 -10.44
N ALA A 128 17.20 30.99 -11.67
CA ALA A 128 18.12 31.43 -12.73
C ALA A 128 17.54 32.58 -13.60
N LYS A 129 16.33 33.05 -13.29
CA LYS A 129 15.71 34.27 -13.85
C LYS A 129 15.84 35.43 -12.88
#